data_AF-A0A4R7RZM3-F1
#
_entry.id   AF-A0A4R7RZM3-F1
#
_cell.length_a   1.000
_cell.length_b   1.000
_cell.length_c   1.000
_cell.angle_alpha   90.00
_cell.angle_beta   90.00
_cell.angle_gamma   90.00
#
_symmetry.space_group_name_H-M   'P 1'
#
loop_
_entity.id
_entity.type
_entity.pdbx_description
1 polymer ?
#
loop_
_entity_poly.entity_id
_entity_poly.type
_entity_poly.pdbx_seq_one_letter_code
_entity_poly.pdbx_strand_id
1 'polypeptide(L)'
;MPPPSLSSLSLRLIACLYALLILPACSTPPSFLGDSDIIPVGSRIEFWVDHDDHGWVASNIHIAYLPRVMTGAEARRWAEGVGQRDAGIRWTRYYLLVTHPEPEKKEFRTAVYSLRSHPYEMTGRAPVLTVP
;
A
#
# COMPACT_ATOMS: atom_id res chain seq x y z
N MET A 1 49.79 -25.55 19.85
CA MET A 1 48.78 -24.59 19.34
C MET A 1 48.09 -23.96 20.55
N PRO A 2 48.31 -22.67 20.85
CA PRO A 2 47.62 -22.03 21.96
C PRO A 2 46.13 -21.87 21.63
N PRO A 3 45.22 -22.07 22.60
CA PRO A 3 43.79 -21.84 22.39
C PRO A 3 43.54 -20.36 22.10
N PRO A 4 42.54 -20.03 21.24
CA PRO A 4 42.17 -18.64 21.01
C PRO A 4 41.78 -17.97 22.33
N SER A 5 42.40 -16.83 22.62
CA SER A 5 42.12 -16.04 23.81
C SER A 5 40.66 -15.58 23.81
N LEU A 6 40.00 -15.74 24.96
CA LEU A 6 38.61 -15.35 25.23
C LEU A 6 38.28 -13.90 24.86
N SER A 7 39.28 -13.03 24.76
CA SER A 7 39.17 -11.64 24.33
C SER A 7 38.72 -11.45 22.87
N SER A 8 39.03 -12.42 21.99
CA SER A 8 38.69 -12.34 20.57
C SER A 8 37.20 -12.62 20.27
N LEU A 9 36.54 -13.42 21.13
CA LEU A 9 35.12 -13.73 21.00
C LEU A 9 34.24 -12.51 21.31
N SER A 10 34.61 -11.75 22.34
CA SER A 10 33.88 -10.56 22.78
C SER A 10 33.87 -9.45 21.73
N LEU A 11 35.00 -9.24 21.05
CA LEU A 11 35.14 -8.24 19.98
C LEU A 11 34.26 -8.55 18.75
N ARG A 12 34.16 -9.83 18.37
CA ARG A 12 33.30 -10.27 17.25
C ARG A 12 31.81 -10.10 17.58
N LEU A 13 31.43 -10.38 18.82
CA LEU A 13 30.05 -10.25 19.30
C LEU A 13 29.61 -8.78 19.33
N ILE A 14 30.49 -7.89 19.80
CA ILE A 14 30.25 -6.43 19.79
C ILE A 14 30.16 -5.91 18.33
N ALA A 15 31.03 -6.37 17.43
CA ALA A 15 30.98 -5.98 16.02
C ALA A 15 29.69 -6.45 15.32
N CYS A 16 29.21 -7.66 15.59
CA CYS A 16 27.90 -8.13 15.10
C CYS A 16 26.73 -7.31 15.68
N LEU A 17 26.80 -6.94 16.97
CA LEU A 17 25.76 -6.13 17.61
C LEU A 17 25.71 -4.72 16.99
N TYR A 18 26.87 -4.11 16.72
CA TYR A 18 26.95 -2.83 16.01
C TYR A 18 26.45 -2.94 14.56
N ALA A 19 26.77 -4.01 13.84
CA ALA A 19 26.24 -4.25 12.50
C ALA A 19 24.71 -4.41 12.49
N LEU A 20 24.14 -5.08 13.50
CA LEU A 20 22.69 -5.22 13.70
C LEU A 20 22.01 -3.91 14.10
N LEU A 21 22.68 -3.05 14.87
CA LEU A 21 22.16 -1.75 15.31
C LEU A 21 22.25 -0.67 14.21
N ILE A 22 23.11 -0.86 13.21
CA ILE A 22 23.25 0.04 12.04
C ILE A 22 22.28 -0.35 10.89
N LEU A 23 21.47 -1.40 11.08
CA LEU A 23 20.50 -1.87 10.09
C LEU A 23 19.10 -1.21 10.08
N PRO A 24 18.76 -0.05 10.70
CA PRO A 24 17.46 0.58 10.44
C PRO A 24 17.56 1.48 9.20
N ALA A 25 17.89 0.89 8.05
CA ALA A 25 17.78 1.49 6.73
C ALA A 25 17.28 0.35 5.82
N CYS A 26 16.16 0.39 5.11
CA CYS A 26 15.43 1.50 4.52
C CYS A 26 13.96 1.08 4.40
N SER A 27 13.05 1.89 4.92
CA SER A 27 11.68 2.05 4.41
C SER A 27 10.95 2.92 5.41
N THR A 28 11.00 4.24 5.24
CA THR A 28 10.05 5.09 5.93
C THR A 28 8.66 4.67 5.43
N PRO A 29 7.77 4.19 6.30
CA PRO A 29 6.44 3.79 5.86
C PRO A 29 5.74 5.00 5.21
N PRO A 30 4.92 4.78 4.18
CA PRO A 30 4.15 5.85 3.57
C PRO A 30 3.32 6.60 4.62
N SER A 31 3.26 7.92 4.49
CA SER A 31 2.40 8.74 5.32
C SER A 31 0.93 8.48 4.97
N PHE A 32 0.02 8.73 5.91
CA PHE A 32 -1.40 8.61 5.59
C PHE A 32 -1.84 9.74 4.64
N LEU A 33 -2.65 9.42 3.63
CA LEU A 33 -3.32 10.39 2.76
C LEU A 33 -4.77 10.58 3.21
N GLY A 34 -5.07 11.73 3.81
CA GLY A 34 -6.41 12.17 4.13
C GLY A 34 -7.14 12.81 2.94
N ASP A 35 -8.46 12.91 3.06
CA ASP A 35 -9.33 13.45 2.00
C ASP A 35 -9.03 14.92 1.67
N SER A 36 -8.59 15.71 2.66
CA SER A 36 -8.23 17.12 2.51
C SER A 36 -6.78 17.35 2.05
N ASP A 37 -5.96 16.30 2.01
CA ASP A 37 -4.55 16.44 1.68
C ASP A 37 -4.36 16.73 0.19
N ILE A 38 -3.35 17.56 -0.11
CA ILE A 38 -3.06 18.02 -1.45
C ILE A 38 -1.97 17.14 -2.05
N ILE A 39 -2.28 16.50 -3.18
CA ILE A 39 -1.35 15.74 -4.00
C ILE A 39 -0.80 16.69 -5.08
N PRO A 40 0.52 16.92 -5.12
CA PRO A 40 1.13 17.85 -6.06
C PRO A 40 1.18 17.30 -7.48
N VAL A 41 1.30 18.23 -8.45
CA VAL A 41 1.51 17.93 -9.87
C VAL A 41 2.74 17.05 -10.06
N GLY A 42 2.68 16.12 -11.01
CA GLY A 42 3.77 15.21 -11.31
C GLY A 42 3.85 13.98 -10.39
N SER A 43 3.02 13.90 -9.33
CA SER A 43 2.94 12.70 -8.50
C SER A 43 2.47 11.49 -9.31
N ARG A 44 2.96 10.31 -8.94
CA ARG A 44 2.44 9.03 -9.44
C ARG A 44 1.39 8.50 -8.47
N ILE A 45 0.26 8.04 -8.98
CA ILE A 45 -0.82 7.44 -8.17
C ILE A 45 -1.03 6.01 -8.64
N GLU A 46 -0.77 5.05 -7.77
CA GLU A 46 -0.96 3.64 -7.99
C GLU A 46 -2.21 3.13 -7.26
N PHE A 47 -2.97 2.31 -7.97
CA PHE A 47 -4.16 1.66 -7.45
C PHE A 47 -3.81 0.23 -7.06
N TRP A 48 -3.84 -0.09 -5.76
CA TRP A 48 -3.51 -1.40 -5.23
C TRP A 48 -4.78 -2.11 -4.78
N VAL A 49 -4.93 -3.36 -5.18
CA VAL A 49 -6.15 -4.15 -4.97
C VAL A 49 -5.82 -5.44 -4.24
N ASP A 50 -6.72 -5.85 -3.34
CA ASP A 50 -6.62 -7.11 -2.61
C ASP A 50 -7.31 -8.21 -3.42
N HIS A 51 -6.52 -9.20 -3.81
CA HIS A 51 -6.98 -10.43 -4.43
C HIS A 51 -7.01 -11.53 -3.37
N ASP A 52 -8.17 -12.17 -3.19
CA ASP A 52 -8.34 -13.23 -2.18
C ASP A 52 -7.26 -14.35 -2.29
N ASP A 53 -6.79 -14.63 -3.51
CA ASP A 53 -5.81 -15.69 -3.79
C ASP A 53 -4.34 -15.21 -3.83
N HIS A 54 -4.08 -13.91 -4.01
CA HIS A 54 -2.72 -13.37 -4.28
C HIS A 54 -2.30 -12.24 -3.34
N GLY A 55 -3.20 -11.79 -2.44
CA GLY A 55 -3.01 -10.62 -1.59
C GLY A 55 -3.00 -9.31 -2.37
N TRP A 56 -2.25 -8.33 -1.87
CA TRP A 56 -2.17 -6.99 -2.45
C TRP A 56 -1.35 -6.96 -3.73
N VAL A 57 -1.97 -6.56 -4.84
CA VAL A 57 -1.34 -6.43 -6.15
C VAL A 57 -1.59 -5.03 -6.72
N ALA A 58 -0.57 -4.45 -7.35
CA ALA A 58 -0.72 -3.21 -8.09
C ALA A 58 -1.56 -3.45 -9.36
N SER A 59 -2.62 -2.67 -9.52
CA SER A 59 -3.42 -2.66 -10.74
C SER A 59 -2.60 -2.11 -11.91
N ASN A 60 -2.91 -2.61 -13.11
CA ASN A 60 -2.39 -2.04 -14.35
C ASN A 60 -2.90 -0.60 -14.60
N ILE A 61 -3.99 -0.19 -13.94
CA ILE A 61 -4.54 1.16 -14.04
C ILE A 61 -3.90 2.05 -12.98
N HIS A 62 -3.07 3.00 -13.42
CA HIS A 62 -2.39 3.97 -12.56
C HIS A 62 -2.24 5.31 -13.27
N ILE A 63 -2.00 6.38 -12.51
CA ILE A 63 -1.61 7.70 -13.04
C ILE A 63 -0.09 7.78 -12.95
N ALA A 64 0.60 7.70 -14.08
CA ALA A 64 2.06 7.80 -14.12
C ALA A 64 2.55 9.19 -13.71
N TYR A 65 1.87 10.24 -14.20
CA TYR A 65 2.17 11.64 -13.89
C TYR A 65 0.88 12.44 -13.75
N LEU A 66 0.64 12.99 -12.56
CA LEU A 66 -0.54 13.77 -12.28
C LEU A 66 -0.48 15.15 -12.98
N PRO A 67 -1.43 15.49 -13.89
CA PRO A 67 -1.30 16.69 -14.73
C PRO A 67 -1.71 17.99 -14.01
N ARG A 68 -2.44 17.90 -12.91
CA ARG A 68 -2.86 19.03 -12.07
C ARG A 68 -2.87 18.62 -10.61
N VAL A 69 -2.89 19.59 -9.71
CA VAL A 69 -3.10 19.32 -8.28
C VAL A 69 -4.41 18.54 -8.09
N MET A 70 -4.36 17.53 -7.24
CA MET A 70 -5.49 16.67 -6.89
C MET A 70 -5.57 16.54 -5.38
N THR A 71 -6.78 16.50 -4.82
CA THR A 71 -6.99 16.21 -3.40
C THR A 71 -7.04 14.70 -3.14
N GLY A 72 -6.80 14.28 -1.89
CA GLY A 72 -6.99 12.87 -1.49
C GLY A 72 -8.41 12.37 -1.81
N ALA A 73 -9.43 13.21 -1.60
CA ALA A 73 -10.82 12.89 -1.93
C ALA A 73 -11.07 12.71 -3.44
N GLU A 74 -10.42 13.50 -4.29
CA GLU A 74 -10.49 13.33 -5.75
C GLU A 74 -9.76 12.06 -6.20
N ALA A 75 -8.59 11.76 -5.63
CA ALA A 75 -7.84 10.55 -5.91
C ALA A 75 -8.66 9.30 -5.54
N ARG A 76 -9.32 9.31 -4.38
CA ARG A 76 -10.26 8.26 -3.97
C ARG A 76 -11.41 8.08 -4.96
N ARG A 77 -12.08 9.17 -5.36
CA ARG A 77 -13.19 9.11 -6.33
C ARG A 77 -12.75 8.60 -7.70
N TRP A 78 -11.55 8.98 -8.14
CA TRP A 78 -10.95 8.44 -9.36
C TRP A 78 -10.77 6.91 -9.23
N ALA A 79 -10.24 6.44 -8.11
CA ALA A 79 -10.03 5.02 -7.84
C ALA A 79 -11.34 4.22 -7.77
N GLU A 80 -12.38 4.79 -7.16
CA GLU A 80 -13.74 4.22 -7.16
C GLU A 80 -14.27 4.10 -8.60
N GLY A 81 -14.10 5.13 -9.42
CA GLY A 81 -14.48 5.09 -10.84
C GLY A 81 -13.69 4.06 -11.65
N VAL A 82 -12.39 3.89 -11.37
CA VAL A 82 -11.55 2.84 -11.94
C VAL A 82 -12.10 1.47 -11.58
N GLY A 83 -12.36 1.22 -10.30
CA GLY A 83 -12.89 -0.05 -9.82
C GLY A 83 -14.29 -0.37 -10.34
N GLN A 84 -15.15 0.63 -10.51
CA GLN A 84 -16.48 0.46 -11.11
C GLN A 84 -16.40 0.12 -12.62
N ARG A 85 -15.50 0.77 -13.37
CA ARG A 85 -15.30 0.45 -14.79
C ARG A 85 -14.79 -0.97 -14.99
N ASP A 86 -13.95 -1.44 -14.08
CA ASP A 86 -13.34 -2.76 -14.11
C ASP A 86 -14.17 -3.83 -13.36
N ALA A 87 -15.47 -3.59 -13.15
CA ALA A 87 -16.40 -4.44 -12.35
C ALA A 87 -16.51 -5.92 -12.77
N GLY A 88 -15.78 -6.37 -13.80
CA GLY A 88 -15.55 -7.78 -14.10
C GLY A 88 -14.49 -8.44 -13.20
N ILE A 89 -13.68 -7.67 -12.46
CA ILE A 89 -12.57 -8.20 -11.67
C ILE A 89 -12.96 -8.39 -10.19
N ARG A 90 -12.55 -9.54 -9.63
CA ARG A 90 -12.88 -10.04 -8.28
C ARG A 90 -12.03 -9.38 -7.20
N TRP A 91 -12.08 -8.06 -7.06
CA TRP A 91 -11.39 -7.37 -5.98
C TRP A 91 -12.35 -7.04 -4.85
N THR A 92 -11.91 -7.25 -3.61
CA THR A 92 -12.72 -7.04 -2.40
C THR A 92 -12.37 -5.72 -1.70
N ARG A 93 -11.09 -5.33 -1.74
CA ARG A 93 -10.55 -4.13 -1.09
C ARG A 93 -9.51 -3.44 -1.98
N TYR A 94 -9.29 -2.15 -1.75
CA TYR A 94 -8.24 -1.38 -2.41
C TYR A 94 -7.61 -0.34 -1.48
N TYR A 95 -6.41 0.13 -1.82
CA TYR A 95 -5.83 1.38 -1.33
C TYR A 95 -5.10 2.10 -2.48
N LEU A 96 -4.80 3.37 -2.26
CA LEU A 96 -3.96 4.17 -3.17
C LEU A 96 -2.59 4.39 -2.56
N LEU A 97 -1.56 4.25 -3.38
CA LEU A 97 -0.20 4.66 -3.07
C LEU A 97 0.16 5.85 -3.97
N VAL A 98 0.62 6.93 -3.37
CA VAL A 98 0.98 8.17 -4.04
C VAL A 98 2.47 8.41 -3.83
N THR A 99 3.24 8.30 -4.90
CA THR A 99 4.66 8.64 -4.89
C THR A 99 4.83 10.10 -5.27
N HIS A 100 5.44 10.87 -4.37
CA HIS A 100 5.71 12.28 -4.58
C HIS A 100 6.70 12.47 -5.74
N PRO A 101 6.59 13.54 -6.57
CA PRO A 101 7.51 13.79 -7.68
C PRO A 101 8.96 14.00 -7.22
N GLU A 102 9.15 14.62 -6.05
CA GLU A 102 10.45 14.77 -5.40
C GLU A 102 10.77 13.51 -4.57
N PRO A 103 11.89 12.81 -4.83
CA PRO A 103 12.21 11.52 -4.20
C PRO A 103 12.56 11.63 -2.71
N GLU A 104 12.91 12.82 -2.25
CA GLU A 104 13.22 13.13 -0.85
C GLU A 104 11.98 13.41 0.00
N LYS A 105 10.81 13.48 -0.62
CA LYS A 105 9.52 13.71 0.04
C LYS A 105 8.82 12.39 0.31
N LYS A 106 7.92 12.42 1.29
CA LYS A 106 7.21 11.22 1.74
C LYS A 106 6.20 10.77 0.69
N GLU A 107 6.13 9.46 0.50
CA GLU A 107 4.99 8.81 -0.16
C GLU A 107 3.77 8.88 0.73
N PHE A 108 2.59 8.87 0.12
CA PHE A 108 1.32 8.81 0.84
C PHE A 108 0.55 7.53 0.52
N ARG A 109 -0.18 7.01 1.49
CA ARG A 109 -1.06 5.85 1.36
C ARG A 109 -2.41 6.16 1.97
N THR A 110 -3.49 5.91 1.23
CA THR A 110 -4.85 6.08 1.76
C THR A 110 -5.23 4.98 2.74
N ALA A 111 -6.38 5.13 3.38
CA ALA A 111 -7.05 4.02 4.04
C ALA A 111 -7.34 2.88 3.04
N VAL A 112 -7.58 1.69 3.58
CA VAL A 112 -8.13 0.56 2.82
C VAL A 112 -9.64 0.75 2.72
N TYR A 113 -10.17 0.70 1.50
CA TYR A 113 -11.59 0.85 1.21
C TYR A 113 -12.16 -0.44 0.61
N SER A 114 -13.45 -0.70 0.81
CA SER A 114 -14.14 -1.81 0.14
C SER A 114 -14.65 -1.37 -1.23
N LEU A 115 -14.56 -2.27 -2.22
CA LEU A 115 -15.05 -2.03 -3.59
C LEU A 115 -16.47 -2.52 -3.83
N ARG A 116 -17.00 -3.43 -2.98
CA ARG A 116 -18.34 -4.01 -3.11
C ARG A 116 -19.15 -3.77 -1.85
N SER A 117 -20.30 -3.12 -2.00
CA SER A 117 -21.54 -3.68 -1.46
C SER A 117 -21.98 -4.73 -2.48
N HIS A 118 -22.18 -5.97 -2.08
CA HIS A 118 -22.59 -7.00 -3.02
C HIS A 118 -24.01 -6.70 -3.57
N PRO A 119 -24.35 -7.09 -4.81
CA PRO A 119 -25.70 -6.87 -5.35
C PRO A 119 -26.82 -7.51 -4.50
N TYR A 120 -26.53 -8.58 -3.76
CA TYR A 120 -27.47 -9.19 -2.81
C TYR A 120 -27.58 -8.41 -1.48
N GLU A 121 -26.59 -7.60 -1.11
CA GLU A 121 -26.61 -6.73 0.07
C GLU A 121 -27.43 -5.46 -0.16
N MET A 122 -27.60 -5.03 -1.42
CA MET A 122 -28.41 -3.85 -1.77
C MET A 122 -29.92 -4.10 -1.74
N THR A 123 -30.38 -5.36 -1.66
CA THR A 123 -31.81 -5.71 -1.69
C THR A 123 -32.35 -6.23 -0.36
N GLY A 124 -31.53 -6.29 0.70
CA GLY A 124 -31.91 -6.83 2.00
C GLY A 124 -32.27 -8.33 1.98
N ARG A 125 -31.97 -9.05 0.90
CA ARG A 125 -32.23 -10.49 0.80
C ARG A 125 -31.01 -11.27 1.29
N ALA A 126 -31.21 -12.02 2.37
CA ALA A 126 -30.24 -13.00 2.85
C ALA A 126 -29.88 -13.99 1.72
N PRO A 127 -28.61 -14.44 1.64
CA PRO A 127 -28.21 -15.46 0.69
C PRO A 127 -29.02 -16.74 0.93
N VAL A 128 -29.70 -17.22 -0.11
CA VAL A 128 -30.38 -18.51 -0.08
C VAL A 128 -29.28 -19.58 -0.07
N LEU A 129 -28.98 -20.11 1.10
CA LEU A 129 -28.16 -21.30 1.27
C LEU A 129 -28.97 -22.49 0.74
N THR A 130 -28.81 -22.84 -0.53
CA THR A 130 -29.12 -24.18 -1.01
C THR A 130 -28.02 -25.11 -0.53
N VAL A 131 -28.25 -25.74 0.62
CA VAL A 131 -27.52 -26.93 1.06
C VAL A 131 -28.20 -28.14 0.37
N PRO A 132 -27.44 -29.03 -0.30
CA PRO A 132 -28.00 -30.22 -0.93
C PRO A 132 -28.55 -31.23 0.09
#